data_AF-A0A7X0VFQ2-F1
#
_entry.id   AF-A0A7X0VFQ2-F1
#
_cell.length_a   1.000
_cell.length_b   1.000
_cell.length_c   1.000
_cell.angle_alpha   90.00
_cell.angle_beta   90.00
_cell.angle_gamma   90.00
#
_symmetry.space_group_name_H-M   'P 1'
#
loop_
_entity.id
_entity.type
_entity.pdbx_description
1 polymer ?
#
loop_
_entity_poly.entity_id
_entity_poly.type
_entity_poly.pdbx_seq_one_letter_code
_entity_poly.pdbx_strand_id
1 'polypeptide(L)'
;MEINLTVHTTRKRRALLFVEKISSELLSFSMCFFGAIDDAPEWKQPGIRDDELDEFICLLISLYRELKFSVGGLAIEEDMKGLFDVNKVWPNEKYNFVNLTFKDNLYKFQAILINKSLNEKLSEGQYTLIDNSCMLYRNA
;
A
#
# COMPACT_ATOMS: atom_id res chain seq x y z
N MET A 1 2.82 10.40 18.26
CA MET A 1 2.24 10.81 16.97
C MET A 1 0.82 10.28 16.95
N GLU A 2 -0.16 11.15 16.93
CA GLU A 2 -1.57 10.76 16.74
C GLU A 2 -1.92 11.01 15.28
N ILE A 3 -2.47 10.00 14.60
CA ILE A 3 -2.98 10.14 13.24
C ILE A 3 -4.51 10.15 13.35
N ASN A 4 -5.12 11.32 13.13
CA ASN A 4 -6.57 11.43 13.05
C ASN A 4 -7.02 11.07 11.62
N LEU A 5 -7.62 9.90 11.45
CA LEU A 5 -8.11 9.41 10.16
C LEU A 5 -9.63 9.41 10.14
N THR A 6 -10.22 10.21 9.26
CA THR A 6 -11.64 10.13 8.90
C THR A 6 -11.76 9.54 7.52
N VAL A 7 -12.21 8.30 7.42
CA VAL A 7 -12.38 7.58 6.15
C VAL A 7 -13.86 7.37 5.88
N HIS A 8 -14.35 7.95 4.79
CA HIS A 8 -15.70 7.71 4.32
C HIS A 8 -15.70 6.44 3.47
N THR A 9 -16.04 5.33 4.12
CA THR A 9 -16.33 4.05 3.45
C THR A 9 -17.83 3.84 3.43
N THR A 10 -18.37 3.14 2.42
CA THR A 10 -19.80 2.78 2.40
C THR A 10 -20.19 1.88 3.57
N ARG A 11 -19.21 1.21 4.19
CA ARG A 11 -19.37 0.32 5.34
C ARG A 11 -18.34 0.60 6.42
N LYS A 12 -18.76 0.53 7.68
CA LYS A 12 -17.82 0.56 8.80
C LYS A 12 -16.93 -0.69 8.78
N ARG A 13 -15.61 -0.49 8.70
CA ARG A 13 -14.61 -1.56 8.70
C ARG A 13 -13.65 -1.45 9.88
N ARG A 14 -13.18 -2.59 10.38
CA ARG A 14 -12.09 -2.72 11.35
C ARG A 14 -10.86 -3.22 10.61
N ALA A 15 -9.73 -2.56 10.84
CA ALA A 15 -8.42 -2.96 10.35
C ALA A 15 -7.46 -3.24 11.51
N LEU A 16 -6.44 -4.04 11.26
CA LEU A 16 -5.23 -4.09 12.08
C LEU A 16 -4.21 -3.13 11.48
N LEU A 17 -3.54 -2.35 12.33
CA LEU A 17 -2.44 -1.49 11.95
C LEU A 17 -1.14 -2.13 12.42
N PHE A 18 -0.26 -2.46 11.50
CA PHE A 18 1.10 -2.90 11.77
C PHE A 18 2.06 -1.74 11.49
N VAL A 19 2.98 -1.51 12.41
CA VAL A 19 4.05 -0.51 12.27
C VAL A 19 5.37 -1.22 12.52
N GLU A 20 6.19 -1.31 11.49
CA GLU A 20 7.42 -2.09 11.52
C GLU A 20 8.61 -1.26 11.05
N LYS A 21 9.74 -1.38 11.73
CA LYS A 21 11.01 -0.88 11.21
C LYS A 21 11.59 -1.93 10.26
N ILE A 22 11.68 -1.60 8.98
CA ILE A 22 12.12 -2.56 7.94
C ILE A 22 13.59 -2.36 7.55
N SER A 23 14.13 -1.15 7.73
CA SER A 23 15.57 -0.85 7.63
C SER A 23 15.96 0.25 8.62
N SER A 24 17.23 0.66 8.65
CA SER A 24 17.67 1.80 9.45
C SER A 24 16.90 3.10 9.14
N GLU A 25 16.50 3.29 7.88
CA GLU A 25 15.87 4.53 7.37
C GLU A 25 14.37 4.39 7.09
N LEU A 26 13.82 3.17 7.02
CA LEU A 26 12.43 2.95 6.63
C LEU A 26 11.55 2.36 7.74
N LEU A 27 10.38 2.98 7.88
CA LEU A 27 9.22 2.48 8.63
C LEU A 27 8.14 2.05 7.64
N SER A 28 7.56 0.89 7.86
CA SER A 28 6.42 0.37 7.11
C SER A 28 5.16 0.46 7.96
N PHE A 29 4.07 0.90 7.33
CA PHE A 29 2.74 0.96 7.92
C PHE A 29 1.81 0.10 7.06
N SER A 30 1.26 -0.96 7.62
CA SER A 30 0.30 -1.83 6.93
C SER A 30 -1.06 -1.77 7.62
N MET A 31 -2.10 -1.37 6.89
CA MET A 31 -3.49 -1.45 7.35
C MET A 31 -4.15 -2.68 6.73
N CYS A 32 -4.34 -3.72 7.52
CA CYS A 32 -4.92 -4.98 7.08
C CYS A 32 -6.43 -5.00 7.36
N PHE A 33 -7.21 -5.01 6.29
CA PHE A 33 -8.66 -5.16 6.33
C PHE A 33 -9.02 -6.63 6.06
N PHE A 34 -10.19 -7.05 6.55
CA PHE A 34 -10.77 -8.35 6.20
C PHE A 34 -11.18 -8.36 4.73
N GLY A 35 -10.63 -9.29 3.93
CA GLY A 35 -10.65 -9.26 2.47
C GLY A 35 -11.60 -10.28 1.83
N ALA A 36 -11.58 -11.54 2.26
CA ALA A 36 -12.34 -12.62 1.63
C ALA A 36 -13.32 -13.30 2.60
N ILE A 37 -14.34 -14.01 2.09
CA ILE A 37 -15.25 -14.82 2.92
C ILE A 37 -14.49 -15.96 3.65
N ASP A 38 -13.38 -16.35 3.06
CA ASP A 38 -12.46 -17.41 3.42
C ASP A 38 -11.46 -16.96 4.50
N ASP A 39 -11.37 -15.64 4.76
CA ASP A 39 -10.56 -15.10 5.84
C ASP A 39 -11.09 -15.54 7.22
N ALA A 40 -10.24 -15.44 8.23
CA ALA A 40 -10.53 -15.97 9.55
C ALA A 40 -11.90 -15.48 10.11
N PRO A 41 -12.82 -16.40 10.49
CA PRO A 41 -14.18 -16.05 10.90
C PRO A 41 -14.25 -15.16 12.15
N GLU A 42 -13.14 -15.04 12.89
CA GLU A 42 -12.95 -14.20 14.06
C GLU A 42 -13.11 -12.69 13.80
N TRP A 43 -13.01 -12.24 12.55
CA TRP A 43 -13.16 -10.83 12.22
C TRP A 43 -14.61 -10.35 12.17
N LYS A 44 -15.57 -11.26 11.98
CA LYS A 44 -17.02 -10.97 11.89
C LYS A 44 -17.35 -9.80 10.95
N GLN A 45 -16.68 -9.72 9.81
CA GLN A 45 -16.87 -8.68 8.79
C GLN A 45 -17.14 -9.32 7.42
N PRO A 46 -17.87 -8.65 6.53
CA PRO A 46 -17.96 -9.10 5.14
C PRO A 46 -16.65 -8.84 4.40
N GLY A 47 -16.32 -9.70 3.45
CA GLY A 47 -15.21 -9.49 2.51
C GLY A 47 -15.36 -8.17 1.74
N ILE A 48 -14.26 -7.76 1.11
CA ILE A 48 -14.21 -6.60 0.22
C ILE A 48 -14.85 -7.00 -1.11
N ARG A 49 -15.79 -6.18 -1.58
CA ARG A 49 -16.37 -6.32 -2.92
C ARG A 49 -15.59 -5.49 -3.93
N ASP A 50 -15.67 -5.87 -5.20
CA ASP A 50 -15.01 -5.14 -6.29
C ASP A 50 -15.47 -3.67 -6.39
N ASP A 51 -16.75 -3.39 -6.10
CA ASP A 51 -17.30 -2.03 -6.09
C ASP A 51 -16.76 -1.16 -4.94
N GLU A 52 -16.11 -1.77 -3.93
CA GLU A 52 -15.49 -1.05 -2.82
C GLU A 52 -14.01 -0.71 -3.08
N LEU A 53 -13.40 -1.25 -4.15
CA LEU A 53 -11.97 -1.07 -4.43
C LEU A 53 -11.58 0.41 -4.57
N ASP A 54 -12.44 1.21 -5.21
CA ASP A 54 -12.22 2.65 -5.38
C ASP A 54 -12.18 3.40 -4.03
N GLU A 55 -12.90 2.92 -3.00
CA GLU A 55 -12.85 3.50 -1.65
C GLU A 55 -11.48 3.29 -1.01
N PHE A 56 -10.87 2.12 -1.21
CA PHE A 56 -9.53 1.81 -0.70
C PHE A 56 -8.44 2.58 -1.45
N ILE A 57 -8.61 2.82 -2.76
CA ILE A 57 -7.72 3.70 -3.52
C ILE A 57 -7.82 5.14 -3.00
N CYS A 58 -9.05 5.63 -2.74
CA CYS A 58 -9.26 6.95 -2.13
C CYS A 58 -8.61 7.07 -0.74
N LEU A 59 -8.68 6.00 0.06
CA LEU A 59 -7.99 5.91 1.34
C LEU A 59 -6.47 6.01 1.17
N LEU A 60 -5.87 5.25 0.25
CA LEU A 60 -4.43 5.28 -0.02
C LEU A 60 -3.96 6.70 -0.42
N ILE A 61 -4.72 7.37 -1.28
CA ILE A 61 -4.45 8.76 -1.69
C ILE A 61 -4.55 9.71 -0.49
N SER A 62 -5.57 9.54 0.36
CA SER A 62 -5.76 10.37 1.55
C SER A 62 -4.61 10.18 2.55
N LEU A 63 -4.18 8.94 2.77
CA LEU A 63 -3.02 8.62 3.61
C LEU A 63 -1.74 9.26 3.06
N TYR A 64 -1.54 9.25 1.74
CA TYR A 64 -0.41 9.95 1.14
C TYR A 64 -0.48 11.45 1.38
N ARG A 65 -1.68 12.06 1.26
CA ARG A 65 -1.84 13.50 1.47
C ARG A 65 -1.49 13.92 2.91
N GLU A 66 -1.82 13.12 3.90
CA GLU A 66 -1.55 13.40 5.31
C GLU A 66 -0.11 13.01 5.73
N LEU A 67 0.36 11.82 5.34
CA LEU A 67 1.64 11.27 5.82
C LEU A 67 2.82 11.55 4.89
N LYS A 68 2.57 11.93 3.64
CA LYS A 68 3.58 12.18 2.60
C LYS A 68 4.57 11.02 2.42
N PHE A 69 4.11 9.77 2.53
CA PHE A 69 4.95 8.59 2.35
C PHE A 69 5.55 8.51 0.93
N SER A 70 6.68 7.82 0.78
CA SER A 70 7.37 7.73 -0.52
C SER A 70 6.75 6.69 -1.47
N VAL A 71 6.27 5.57 -0.92
CA VAL A 71 5.64 4.49 -1.68
C VAL A 71 4.56 3.84 -0.83
N GLY A 72 3.43 3.48 -1.44
CA GLY A 72 2.33 2.76 -0.81
C GLY A 72 1.53 2.00 -1.85
N GLY A 73 0.70 1.06 -1.40
CA GLY A 73 0.00 0.17 -2.30
C GLY A 73 -1.18 -0.51 -1.64
N LEU A 74 -2.02 -1.07 -2.50
CA LEU A 74 -3.20 -1.84 -2.17
C LEU A 74 -3.03 -3.22 -2.81
N ALA A 75 -3.05 -4.26 -2.00
CA ALA A 75 -2.93 -5.64 -2.45
C ALA A 75 -3.77 -6.57 -1.58
N ILE A 76 -4.03 -7.77 -2.10
CA ILE A 76 -4.66 -8.86 -1.37
C ILE A 76 -3.54 -9.81 -0.93
N GLU A 77 -3.46 -10.09 0.37
CA GLU A 77 -2.47 -11.00 0.98
C GLU A 77 -0.98 -10.66 0.73
N GLU A 78 -0.67 -9.45 0.26
CA GLU A 78 0.68 -8.97 -0.01
C GLU A 78 0.90 -7.60 0.63
N ASP A 79 2.15 -7.23 0.89
CA ASP A 79 2.49 -5.91 1.40
C ASP A 79 3.68 -5.27 0.65
N MET A 80 3.96 -4.01 0.99
CA MET A 80 4.98 -3.22 0.30
C MET A 80 6.39 -3.82 0.35
N LYS A 81 6.68 -4.72 1.31
CA LYS A 81 7.97 -5.42 1.40
C LYS A 81 8.18 -6.35 0.21
N GLY A 82 7.11 -6.81 -0.43
CA GLY A 82 7.15 -7.57 -1.68
C GLY A 82 7.86 -6.84 -2.84
N LEU A 83 7.94 -5.51 -2.80
CA LEU A 83 8.63 -4.72 -3.83
C LEU A 83 10.16 -4.66 -3.68
N PHE A 84 10.75 -5.20 -2.62
CA PHE A 84 12.22 -5.20 -2.46
C PHE A 84 12.88 -6.49 -2.97
N ASP A 85 12.08 -7.48 -3.39
CA ASP A 85 12.53 -8.81 -3.87
C ASP A 85 13.64 -9.45 -3.02
N VAL A 86 13.48 -9.36 -1.70
CA VAL A 86 14.43 -9.89 -0.72
C VAL A 86 13.70 -10.61 0.40
N ASN A 87 14.26 -11.74 0.81
CA ASN A 87 13.78 -12.53 1.94
C ASN A 87 14.79 -12.44 3.10
N LYS A 88 14.82 -11.30 3.79
CA LYS A 88 15.68 -11.08 4.95
C LYS A 88 14.82 -10.76 6.17
N VAL A 89 15.24 -11.25 7.34
CA VAL A 89 14.60 -10.87 8.59
C VAL A 89 14.80 -9.36 8.80
N TRP A 90 13.71 -8.63 9.06
CA TRP A 90 13.73 -7.21 9.33
C TRP A 90 14.05 -6.89 10.80
N PRO A 91 14.69 -5.74 11.09
CA PRO A 91 15.15 -4.73 10.13
C PRO A 91 16.40 -5.17 9.34
N ASN A 92 16.48 -4.83 8.06
CA ASN A 92 17.61 -5.11 7.18
C ASN A 92 17.80 -4.04 6.11
N GLU A 93 19.05 -3.61 5.85
CA GLU A 93 19.35 -2.56 4.84
C GLU A 93 19.04 -2.96 3.40
N LYS A 94 18.75 -4.24 3.14
CA LYS A 94 18.19 -4.64 1.85
C LYS A 94 16.81 -4.01 1.60
N TYR A 95 16.06 -3.67 2.64
CA TYR A 95 14.80 -2.92 2.56
C TYR A 95 15.03 -1.40 2.53
N ASN A 96 15.81 -0.90 1.56
CA ASN A 96 16.00 0.54 1.33
C ASN A 96 15.57 0.91 -0.09
N PHE A 97 15.13 2.16 -0.31
CA PHE A 97 14.57 2.59 -1.61
C PHE A 97 15.51 2.37 -2.80
N VAL A 98 16.82 2.35 -2.58
CA VAL A 98 17.80 2.02 -3.64
C VAL A 98 17.57 0.63 -4.24
N ASN A 99 17.07 -0.32 -3.45
CA ASN A 99 16.79 -1.71 -3.81
C ASN A 99 15.32 -1.94 -4.19
N LEU A 100 14.47 -0.90 -4.19
CA LEU A 100 13.07 -1.03 -4.59
C LEU A 100 12.97 -1.39 -6.07
N THR A 101 12.19 -2.41 -6.39
CA THR A 101 11.94 -2.90 -7.75
C THR A 101 10.45 -3.14 -7.99
N PHE A 102 9.92 -2.56 -9.06
CA PHE A 102 8.50 -2.70 -9.42
C PHE A 102 8.26 -3.81 -10.44
N LYS A 103 9.28 -4.22 -11.20
CA LYS A 103 9.13 -4.98 -12.44
C LYS A 103 8.37 -6.31 -12.27
N ASP A 104 8.71 -7.09 -11.26
CA ASP A 104 8.22 -8.46 -11.12
C ASP A 104 7.13 -8.61 -10.05
N ASN A 105 6.76 -7.54 -9.37
CA ASN A 105 5.78 -7.59 -8.28
C ASN A 105 4.62 -6.62 -8.48
N LEU A 106 4.64 -5.73 -9.49
CA LEU A 106 3.58 -4.76 -9.74
C LEU A 106 2.20 -5.41 -9.88
N TYR A 107 2.12 -6.57 -10.54
CA TYR A 107 0.86 -7.29 -10.80
C TYR A 107 0.15 -7.78 -9.52
N LYS A 108 0.88 -7.90 -8.40
CA LYS A 108 0.31 -8.32 -7.12
C LYS A 108 -0.49 -7.20 -6.44
N PHE A 109 -0.34 -5.97 -6.91
CA PHE A 109 -0.99 -4.80 -6.36
C PHE A 109 -2.15 -4.38 -7.26
N GLN A 110 -3.30 -4.14 -6.65
CA GLN A 110 -4.46 -3.51 -7.29
C GLN A 110 -4.18 -2.04 -7.61
N ALA A 111 -3.43 -1.38 -6.72
CA ALA A 111 -2.96 -0.01 -6.93
C ALA A 111 -1.63 0.23 -6.24
N ILE A 112 -0.77 1.05 -6.84
CA ILE A 112 0.45 1.53 -6.23
C ILE A 112 0.53 3.04 -6.38
N LEU A 113 0.84 3.73 -5.29
CA LEU A 113 0.98 5.16 -5.21
C LEU A 113 2.44 5.51 -4.87
N ILE A 114 3.09 6.27 -5.76
CA ILE A 114 4.54 6.47 -5.73
C ILE A 114 4.86 7.95 -5.83
N ASN A 115 5.67 8.44 -4.89
CA ASN A 115 6.21 9.79 -4.97
C ASN A 115 7.02 9.95 -6.25
N LYS A 116 6.80 11.06 -6.97
CA LYS A 116 7.45 11.36 -8.25
C LYS A 116 8.98 11.34 -8.18
N SER A 117 9.58 11.57 -7.01
CA SER A 117 11.04 11.45 -6.83
C SER A 117 11.57 10.02 -7.06
N LEU A 118 10.72 9.01 -7.05
CA LEU A 118 11.05 7.61 -7.31
C LEU A 118 10.65 7.15 -8.73
N ASN A 119 10.28 8.08 -9.62
CA ASN A 119 9.75 7.75 -10.95
C ASN A 119 10.72 6.92 -11.83
N GLU A 120 12.03 7.10 -11.69
CA GLU A 120 13.05 6.36 -12.45
C GLU A 120 13.03 4.85 -12.16
N LYS A 121 12.40 4.43 -11.06
CA LYS A 121 12.27 3.02 -10.68
C LYS A 121 11.09 2.33 -11.37
N LEU A 122 10.21 3.09 -12.02
CA LEU A 122 9.01 2.53 -12.63
C LEU A 122 9.30 1.92 -13.99
N SER A 123 8.70 0.75 -14.24
CA SER A 123 8.59 0.22 -15.60
C SER A 123 7.64 1.09 -16.42
N GLU A 124 7.81 1.07 -17.75
CA GLU A 124 6.84 1.66 -18.68
C GLU A 124 5.43 1.14 -18.36
N GLY A 125 4.47 2.05 -18.25
CA GLY A 125 3.10 1.74 -17.83
C GLY A 125 2.20 2.97 -17.83
N GLN A 126 0.89 2.75 -17.72
CA GLN A 126 -0.09 3.84 -17.60
C GLN A 126 -0.22 4.24 -16.12
N TYR A 127 0.22 5.45 -15.80
CA TYR A 127 0.08 6.03 -14.47
C TYR A 127 -0.76 7.30 -14.54
N THR A 128 -1.61 7.50 -13.54
CA THR A 128 -2.35 8.76 -13.36
C THR A 128 -1.59 9.68 -12.41
N LEU A 129 -1.40 10.94 -12.79
CA LEU A 129 -0.77 11.93 -11.91
C LEU A 129 -1.78 12.45 -10.89
N ILE A 130 -1.39 12.41 -9.62
CA ILE A 130 -2.15 12.97 -8.50
C ILE A 130 -1.38 14.16 -7.93
N ASP A 131 -2.01 15.34 -7.91
CA ASP A 131 -1.50 16.60 -7.34
C ASP A 131 -0.07 16.95 -7.80
N ASN A 132 0.33 16.55 -9.03
CA ASN A 132 1.67 16.71 -9.64
C ASN A 132 2.87 16.12 -8.87
N SER A 133 2.64 15.53 -7.70
CA SER A 133 3.67 15.02 -6.80
C SER A 133 3.71 13.50 -6.73
N CYS A 134 2.66 12.83 -7.22
CA CYS A 134 2.49 11.40 -7.05
C CYS A 134 1.96 10.74 -8.32
N MET A 135 2.36 9.49 -8.54
CA MET A 135 1.94 8.66 -9.66
C MET A 135 1.15 7.47 -9.11
N LEU A 136 -0.08 7.30 -9.59
CA LEU A 136 -0.94 6.17 -9.28
C LEU A 136 -0.91 5.16 -10.43
N TYR A 137 -0.41 3.96 -10.16
CA TYR A 137 -0.64 2.78 -10.96
C TYR A 137 -1.93 2.10 -10.49
N ARG A 138 -2.74 1.62 -11.42
CA ARG A 138 -3.91 0.79 -11.15
C ARG A 138 -3.86 -0.40 -12.09
N ASN A 139 -3.98 -1.61 -11.54
CA ASN A 139 -4.11 -2.80 -12.36
C ASN A 139 -5.52 -2.82 -12.96
N ALA A 140 -5.63 -3.22 -14.23
CA ALA A 140 -6.88 -3.21 -14.98
C ALA A 140 -7.73 -4.45 -14.70
#